data_AF-A0A350MRX5-F1
#
_entry.id   AF-A0A350MRX5-F1
#
_cell.length_a   1.000
_cell.length_b   1.000
_cell.length_c   1.000
_cell.angle_alpha   90.00
_cell.angle_beta   90.00
_cell.angle_gamma   90.00
#
_symmetry.space_group_name_H-M   'P 1'
#
loop_
_entity.id
_entity.type
_entity.pdbx_description
1 polymer ?
#
loop_
_entity_poly.entity_id
_entity_poly.type
_entity_poly.pdbx_seq_one_letter_code
_entity_poly.pdbx_strand_id
1 'polypeptide(L)'
;YEYITSFNEIQRNLDSIKALENIINVRTAGGEVKSSTKEQINEDIKTIYELLAKNKKLVASLQKKLSSSDVRMAELEKMVTYLNTQVEEKDAQINTLRGELEKMNIQVANLSSQVAELEEVTQQKEEEIQKHKEEIEIKTSLLNTAYYAIGTKKELADNNIINKEGGFLGIGSTKTLKEDFNKDYFTKVDITRLEYIPLGTKKAKLITKHPATAYRISGEKRADTLFITNPSEFWAAGKYLVIEVE
;
A
#
# COMPACT_ATOMS: atom_id res chain seq x y z
N TYR A 1 -10.13 23.28 67.16
CA TYR A 1 -9.66 23.93 65.92
C TYR A 1 -8.86 22.98 65.02
N GLU A 2 -7.92 22.19 65.55
CA GLU A 2 -7.08 21.31 64.73
C GLU A 2 -7.84 20.17 64.03
N TYR A 3 -8.81 19.50 64.70
CA TYR A 3 -9.65 18.45 64.10
C TYR A 3 -10.42 18.93 62.86
N ILE A 4 -11.03 20.11 62.94
CA ILE A 4 -11.77 20.73 61.83
C ILE A 4 -10.82 21.06 60.67
N THR A 5 -9.58 21.45 60.99
CA THR A 5 -8.57 21.78 59.98
C THR A 5 -8.15 20.54 59.20
N SER A 6 -7.80 19.45 59.88
CA SER A 6 -7.44 18.18 59.23
C SER A 6 -8.62 17.58 58.46
N PHE A 7 -9.85 17.71 58.98
CA PHE A 7 -11.05 17.29 58.26
C PHE A 7 -11.23 18.06 56.95
N ASN A 8 -11.20 19.39 57.00
CA ASN A 8 -11.33 20.24 55.82
C ASN A 8 -10.20 20.01 54.80
N GLU A 9 -9.03 19.63 55.26
CA GLU A 9 -7.91 19.25 54.39
C GLU A 9 -8.15 17.91 53.70
N ILE A 10 -8.61 16.88 54.43
CA ILE A 10 -8.95 15.59 53.82
C ILE A 10 -10.05 15.75 52.77
N GLN A 11 -11.11 16.52 53.07
CA GLN A 11 -12.20 16.78 52.13
C GLN A 11 -11.70 17.47 50.85
N ARG A 12 -10.91 18.54 50.98
CA ARG A 12 -10.32 19.22 49.80
C ARG A 12 -9.46 18.27 48.95
N ASN A 13 -8.69 17.40 49.61
CA ASN A 13 -7.88 16.41 48.90
C ASN A 13 -8.77 15.38 48.18
N LEU A 14 -9.84 14.89 48.82
CA LEU A 14 -10.80 13.96 48.20
C LEU A 14 -11.52 14.58 47.00
N ASP A 15 -11.92 15.86 47.09
CA ASP A 15 -12.51 16.60 45.97
C ASP A 15 -11.54 16.73 44.79
N SER A 16 -10.27 17.03 45.10
CA SER A 16 -9.20 17.13 44.11
C SER A 16 -8.95 15.78 43.43
N ILE A 17 -8.89 14.69 44.20
CA ILE A 17 -8.77 13.32 43.67
C ILE A 17 -9.94 13.03 42.73
N LYS A 18 -11.17 13.31 43.14
CA LYS A 18 -12.38 13.06 42.33
C LYS A 18 -12.36 13.85 41.01
N ALA A 19 -11.89 15.09 41.03
CA ALA A 19 -11.75 15.90 39.83
C ALA A 19 -10.73 15.29 38.86
N LEU A 20 -9.57 14.88 39.36
CA LEU A 20 -8.52 14.24 38.57
C LEU A 20 -8.97 12.88 38.00
N GLU A 21 -9.64 12.04 38.80
CA GLU A 21 -10.22 10.78 38.34
C GLU A 21 -11.21 11.00 37.18
N ASN A 22 -12.06 12.03 37.26
CA ASN A 22 -13.00 12.34 36.20
C ASN A 22 -12.28 12.79 34.91
N ILE A 23 -11.23 13.59 35.03
CA ILE A 23 -10.39 13.99 33.90
C ILE A 23 -9.75 12.76 33.23
N ILE A 24 -9.21 11.83 34.04
CA ILE A 24 -8.62 10.59 33.54
C ILE A 24 -9.68 9.78 32.78
N ASN A 25 -10.87 9.58 33.35
CA ASN A 25 -11.97 8.83 32.72
C ASN A 25 -12.41 9.44 31.38
N VAL A 26 -12.52 10.77 31.29
CA VAL A 26 -12.88 11.44 30.04
C VAL A 26 -11.79 11.26 28.98
N ARG A 27 -10.52 11.33 29.37
CA ARG A 27 -9.39 11.16 28.45
C ARG A 27 -9.25 9.72 27.94
N THR A 28 -9.59 8.72 28.76
CA THR A 28 -9.51 7.30 28.39
C THR A 28 -10.73 6.80 27.60
N ALA A 29 -11.88 7.47 27.69
CA ALA A 29 -13.09 7.09 26.95
C ALA A 29 -13.00 7.32 25.42
N GLY A 30 -12.04 8.13 24.94
CA GLY A 30 -11.90 8.54 23.54
C GLY A 30 -11.27 7.49 22.60
N GLY A 31 -10.96 6.29 23.07
CA GLY A 31 -10.44 5.17 22.26
C GLY A 31 -8.97 5.31 21.84
N GLU A 32 -8.53 6.49 21.41
CA GLU A 32 -7.14 6.76 21.01
C GLU A 32 -6.49 7.79 21.95
N VAL A 33 -5.63 7.29 22.84
CA VAL A 33 -4.87 8.14 23.77
C VAL A 33 -3.50 8.45 23.15
N LYS A 34 -3.35 9.67 22.62
CA LYS A 34 -2.07 10.21 22.13
C LYS A 34 -1.00 10.19 23.23
N SER A 35 0.28 10.11 22.87
CA SER A 35 1.40 10.10 23.84
C SER A 35 1.26 11.23 24.86
N SER A 36 1.10 12.48 24.40
CA SER A 36 0.93 13.66 25.26
C SER A 36 -0.16 13.52 26.32
N THR A 37 -1.25 12.82 25.99
CA THR A 37 -2.36 12.57 26.91
C THR A 37 -2.01 11.50 27.93
N LYS A 38 -1.20 10.50 27.56
CA LYS A 38 -0.70 9.47 28.47
C LYS A 38 0.24 10.04 29.53
N GLU A 39 1.17 10.92 29.14
CA GLU A 39 2.08 11.55 30.10
C GLU A 39 1.29 12.36 31.15
N GLN A 40 0.27 13.12 30.71
CA GLN A 40 -0.61 13.86 31.61
C GLN A 40 -1.41 12.93 32.55
N ILE A 41 -1.96 11.82 32.04
CA ILE A 41 -2.65 10.83 32.88
C ILE A 41 -1.71 10.26 33.96
N ASN A 42 -0.46 9.97 33.63
CA ASN A 42 0.52 9.46 34.60
C ASN A 42 0.86 10.50 35.69
N GLU A 43 0.99 11.77 35.32
CA GLU A 43 1.21 12.86 36.29
C GLU A 43 -0.01 13.06 37.22
N ASP A 44 -1.22 12.97 36.67
CA ASP A 44 -2.46 13.05 37.44
C ASP A 44 -2.59 11.89 38.43
N ILE A 45 -2.28 10.65 38.01
CA ILE A 45 -2.26 9.46 38.89
C ILE A 45 -1.24 9.63 40.01
N LYS A 46 -0.04 10.13 39.72
CA LYS A 46 0.98 10.41 40.73
C LYS A 46 0.47 11.41 41.76
N THR A 47 -0.17 12.48 41.30
CA THR A 47 -0.77 13.51 42.16
C THR A 47 -1.86 12.92 43.05
N ILE A 48 -2.71 12.03 42.52
CA ILE A 48 -3.72 11.30 43.29
C ILE A 48 -3.08 10.47 44.41
N TYR A 49 -2.00 9.73 44.12
CA TYR A 49 -1.29 8.95 45.14
C TYR A 49 -0.71 9.82 46.26
N GLU A 50 -0.14 10.98 45.93
CA GLU A 50 0.39 11.91 46.93
C GLU A 50 -0.72 12.43 47.85
N LEU A 51 -1.88 12.78 47.28
CA LEU A 51 -3.07 13.22 48.04
C LEU A 51 -3.66 12.09 48.90
N LEU A 52 -3.74 10.86 48.38
CA LEU A 52 -4.20 9.69 49.14
C LEU A 52 -3.27 9.35 50.30
N ALA A 53 -1.95 9.37 50.08
CA ALA A 53 -0.96 9.15 51.13
C ALA A 53 -1.07 10.22 52.23
N LYS A 54 -1.30 11.49 51.85
CA LYS A 54 -1.54 12.59 52.78
C LYS A 54 -2.83 12.37 53.57
N ASN A 55 -3.92 11.96 52.92
CA ASN A 55 -5.18 11.65 53.59
C ASN A 55 -5.05 10.48 54.57
N LYS A 56 -4.38 9.38 54.18
CA LYS A 56 -4.11 8.24 55.08
C LYS A 56 -3.39 8.68 56.35
N LYS A 57 -2.38 9.57 56.23
CA LYS A 57 -1.66 10.13 57.38
C LYS A 57 -2.56 11.01 58.27
N LEU A 58 -3.38 11.87 57.67
CA LEU A 58 -4.31 12.73 58.40
C LEU A 58 -5.38 11.92 59.14
N VAL A 59 -5.96 10.91 58.49
CA VAL A 59 -6.93 9.97 59.10
C VAL A 59 -6.30 9.23 60.27
N ALA A 60 -5.09 8.67 60.10
CA ALA A 60 -4.38 7.98 61.19
C ALA A 60 -4.07 8.92 62.37
N SER A 61 -3.71 10.18 62.09
CA SER A 61 -3.50 11.20 63.13
C SER A 61 -4.79 11.51 63.88
N LEU A 62 -5.91 11.68 63.16
CA LEU A 62 -7.23 11.89 63.73
C LEU A 62 -7.65 10.72 64.62
N GLN A 63 -7.51 9.48 64.13
CA GLN A 63 -7.80 8.25 64.89
C GLN A 63 -6.98 8.17 66.20
N LYS A 64 -5.67 8.43 66.12
CA LYS A 64 -4.78 8.41 67.29
C LYS A 64 -5.14 9.46 68.32
N LYS A 65 -5.49 10.68 67.88
CA LYS A 65 -5.90 11.76 68.79
C LYS A 65 -7.24 11.44 69.45
N LEU A 66 -8.17 10.85 68.70
CA LEU A 66 -9.47 10.43 69.19
C LEU A 66 -9.37 9.34 70.28
N SER A 67 -8.50 8.35 70.09
CA SER A 67 -8.28 7.27 71.07
C SER A 67 -7.57 7.73 72.34
N SER A 68 -6.84 8.85 72.29
CA SER A 68 -6.16 9.47 73.43
C SER A 68 -7.00 10.51 74.19
N SER A 69 -8.22 10.82 73.74
CA SER A 69 -9.09 11.83 74.34
C SER A 69 -10.05 11.19 75.35
N ASP A 70 -10.10 11.71 76.59
CA ASP A 70 -11.03 11.26 77.63
C ASP A 70 -12.51 11.53 77.30
N VAL A 71 -12.77 12.46 76.37
CA VAL A 71 -14.11 12.76 75.86
C VAL A 71 -14.35 11.96 74.57
N ARG A 72 -15.15 10.90 74.65
CA ARG A 72 -15.66 10.16 73.47
C ARG A 72 -16.72 10.98 72.75
N MET A 73 -16.34 11.62 71.66
CA MET A 73 -17.28 12.25 70.73
C MET A 73 -17.65 11.23 69.65
N ALA A 74 -18.74 10.47 69.88
CA ALA A 74 -19.22 9.44 68.96
C ALA A 74 -19.39 9.93 67.51
N GLU A 75 -19.73 11.22 67.31
CA GLU A 75 -19.88 11.76 65.95
C GLU A 75 -18.57 12.06 65.25
N LEU A 76 -17.49 12.36 65.98
CA LEU A 76 -16.14 12.45 65.40
C LEU A 76 -15.61 11.06 65.02
N GLU A 77 -15.92 10.02 65.82
CA GLU A 77 -15.59 8.62 65.49
C GLU A 77 -16.23 8.19 64.17
N LYS A 78 -17.53 8.45 64.01
CA LYS A 78 -18.24 8.16 62.75
C LYS A 78 -17.66 8.93 61.58
N MET A 79 -17.32 10.20 61.76
CA MET A 79 -16.74 11.03 60.71
C MET A 79 -15.35 10.52 60.26
N VAL A 80 -14.47 10.17 61.20
CA VAL A 80 -13.15 9.62 60.89
C VAL A 80 -13.25 8.25 60.23
N THR A 81 -14.21 7.42 60.64
CA THR A 81 -14.51 6.14 60.00
C THR A 81 -14.96 6.35 58.55
N TYR A 82 -15.89 7.29 58.33
CA TYR A 82 -16.34 7.65 56.98
C TYR A 82 -15.19 8.14 56.09
N LEU A 83 -14.31 9.01 56.62
CA LEU A 83 -13.13 9.47 55.89
C LEU A 83 -12.18 8.31 55.54
N ASN A 84 -11.97 7.36 56.46
CA ASN A 84 -11.14 6.20 56.19
C ASN A 84 -11.72 5.36 55.05
N THR A 85 -13.02 5.07 55.09
CA THR A 85 -13.71 4.34 54.02
C THR A 85 -13.59 5.06 52.68
N GLN A 86 -13.79 6.39 52.63
CA GLN A 86 -13.63 7.16 51.40
C GLN A 86 -12.20 7.08 50.83
N VAL A 87 -11.19 7.12 51.70
CA VAL A 87 -9.78 7.00 51.28
C VAL A 87 -9.49 5.60 50.74
N GLU A 88 -10.01 4.55 51.38
CA GLU A 88 -9.87 3.16 50.92
C GLU A 88 -10.59 2.92 49.57
N GLU A 89 -11.80 3.44 49.40
CA GLU A 89 -12.54 3.37 48.13
C GLU A 89 -11.76 4.05 47.00
N LYS A 90 -11.18 5.22 47.26
CA LYS A 90 -10.37 5.94 46.27
C LYS A 90 -9.05 5.25 45.96
N ASP A 91 -8.43 4.64 46.95
CA ASP A 91 -7.22 3.82 46.77
C ASP A 91 -7.51 2.58 45.89
N ALA A 92 -8.68 1.96 46.05
CA ALA A 92 -9.11 0.86 45.18
C ALA A 92 -9.39 1.35 43.75
N GLN A 93 -10.10 2.47 43.59
CA GLN A 93 -10.42 3.07 42.28
C GLN A 93 -9.16 3.43 41.49
N ILE A 94 -8.17 4.06 42.13
CA ILE A 94 -6.92 4.44 41.44
C ILE A 94 -6.10 3.23 41.00
N ASN A 95 -6.10 2.14 41.78
CA ASN A 95 -5.43 0.91 41.40
C ASN A 95 -6.08 0.24 40.18
N THR A 96 -7.42 0.27 40.10
CA THR A 96 -8.16 -0.19 38.90
C THR A 96 -7.79 0.64 37.67
N LEU A 97 -7.83 1.97 37.77
CA LEU A 97 -7.50 2.87 36.66
C LEU A 97 -6.08 2.64 36.13
N ARG A 98 -5.12 2.40 37.03
CA ARG A 98 -3.74 2.04 36.66
C ARG A 98 -3.67 0.74 35.87
N GLY A 99 -4.38 -0.29 36.33
CA GLY A 99 -4.42 -1.59 35.65
C GLY A 99 -5.04 -1.52 34.24
N GLU A 100 -6.06 -0.68 34.06
CA GLU A 100 -6.65 -0.41 32.75
C GLU A 100 -5.68 0.34 31.82
N LEU A 101 -4.94 1.32 32.35
CA LEU A 101 -3.94 2.07 31.59
C LEU A 101 -2.79 1.17 31.10
N GLU A 102 -2.33 0.24 31.94
CA GLU A 102 -1.31 -0.73 31.57
C GLU A 102 -1.77 -1.65 30.43
N LYS A 103 -3.00 -2.17 30.52
CA LYS A 103 -3.61 -2.96 29.43
C LYS A 103 -3.71 -2.17 28.13
N MET A 104 -4.13 -0.90 28.22
CA MET A 104 -4.23 -0.02 27.06
C MET A 104 -2.85 0.26 26.43
N ASN A 105 -1.79 0.38 27.23
CA ASN A 105 -0.42 0.53 26.72
C ASN A 105 0.04 -0.69 25.93
N ILE A 106 -0.23 -1.90 26.43
CA ILE A 106 0.09 -3.15 25.72
C ILE A 106 -0.67 -3.21 24.39
N GLN A 107 -1.96 -2.82 24.38
CA GLN A 107 -2.76 -2.78 23.16
C GLN A 107 -2.22 -1.78 22.14
N VAL A 108 -1.86 -0.56 22.55
CA VAL A 108 -1.28 0.46 21.65
C VAL A 108 0.05 -0.01 21.08
N ALA A 109 0.91 -0.63 21.88
CA ALA A 109 2.19 -1.17 21.40
C ALA A 109 1.97 -2.27 20.34
N ASN A 110 1.01 -3.18 20.58
CA ASN A 110 0.64 -4.22 19.63
C ASN A 110 0.05 -3.62 18.34
N LEU A 111 -0.89 -2.69 18.44
CA LEU A 111 -1.46 -1.99 17.27
C LEU A 111 -0.40 -1.23 16.49
N SER A 112 0.54 -0.55 17.17
CA SER A 112 1.65 0.15 16.50
C SER A 112 2.55 -0.82 15.74
N SER A 113 2.83 -2.00 16.31
CA SER A 113 3.58 -3.06 15.64
C SER A 113 2.84 -3.60 14.41
N GLN A 114 1.52 -3.81 14.51
CA GLN A 114 0.69 -4.26 13.39
C GLN A 114 0.64 -3.21 12.27
N VAL A 115 0.56 -1.92 12.60
CA VAL A 115 0.60 -0.83 11.62
C VAL A 115 1.94 -0.80 10.91
N ALA A 116 3.05 -0.91 11.63
CA ALA A 116 4.38 -0.95 11.01
C ALA A 116 4.55 -2.16 10.05
N GLU A 117 4.06 -3.34 10.44
CA GLU A 117 4.04 -4.53 9.58
C GLU A 117 3.17 -4.31 8.33
N LEU A 118 1.99 -3.71 8.48
CA LEU A 118 1.12 -3.38 7.35
C LEU A 118 1.74 -2.35 6.40
N GLU A 119 2.46 -1.36 6.92
CA GLU A 119 3.20 -0.38 6.12
C GLU A 119 4.31 -1.04 5.30
N GLU A 120 5.10 -1.94 5.92
CA GLU A 120 6.14 -2.71 5.22
C GLU A 120 5.56 -3.59 4.11
N VAL A 121 4.50 -4.34 4.40
CA VAL A 121 3.81 -5.19 3.41
C VAL A 121 3.25 -4.35 2.26
N THR A 122 2.71 -3.15 2.56
CA THR A 122 2.18 -2.25 1.54
C THR A 122 3.30 -1.73 0.62
N GLN A 123 4.44 -1.34 1.20
CA GLN A 123 5.59 -0.89 0.42
C GLN A 123 6.12 -1.99 -0.52
N GLN A 124 6.30 -3.20 0.00
CA GLN A 124 6.74 -4.34 -0.81
C GLN A 124 5.77 -4.63 -1.97
N LYS A 125 4.45 -4.58 -1.72
CA LYS A 125 3.44 -4.79 -2.76
C LYS A 125 3.47 -3.70 -3.84
N GLU A 126 3.70 -2.45 -3.47
CA GLU A 126 3.77 -1.36 -4.46
C GLU A 126 5.00 -1.56 -5.37
N GLU A 127 6.15 -1.95 -4.82
CA GLU A 127 7.34 -2.27 -5.60
C GLU A 127 7.12 -3.44 -6.57
N GLU A 128 6.47 -4.52 -6.11
CA GLU A 128 6.11 -5.66 -6.97
C GLU A 128 5.14 -5.25 -8.09
N ILE A 129 4.15 -4.41 -7.78
CA ILE A 129 3.19 -3.89 -8.76
C ILE A 129 3.91 -3.08 -9.84
N GLN A 130 4.84 -2.20 -9.47
CA GLN A 130 5.59 -1.41 -10.44
C GLN A 130 6.45 -2.29 -11.34
N LYS A 131 7.16 -3.27 -10.77
CA LYS A 131 7.94 -4.24 -11.54
C LYS A 131 7.07 -5.02 -12.53
N HIS A 132 5.90 -5.50 -12.09
CA HIS A 132 5.00 -6.22 -12.99
C HIS A 132 4.42 -5.32 -14.08
N LYS A 133 4.14 -4.05 -13.80
CA LYS A 133 3.69 -3.09 -14.82
C LYS A 133 4.75 -2.88 -15.90
N GLU A 134 6.00 -2.66 -15.51
CA GLU A 134 7.13 -2.53 -16.45
C GLU A 134 7.29 -3.80 -17.30
N GLU A 135 7.24 -4.97 -16.68
CA GLU A 135 7.31 -6.25 -17.41
C GLU A 135 6.16 -6.43 -18.40
N ILE A 136 4.93 -6.06 -18.01
CA ILE A 136 3.75 -6.12 -18.88
C ILE A 136 3.93 -5.17 -20.06
N GLU A 137 4.41 -3.94 -19.82
CA GLU A 137 4.63 -2.96 -20.89
C GLU A 137 5.68 -3.46 -21.89
N ILE A 138 6.82 -3.98 -21.40
CA ILE A 138 7.87 -4.56 -22.25
C ILE A 138 7.32 -5.74 -23.06
N LYS A 139 6.66 -6.69 -22.40
CA LYS A 139 6.08 -7.89 -23.06
C LYS A 139 5.03 -7.49 -24.09
N THR A 140 4.20 -6.49 -23.78
CA THR A 140 3.16 -5.97 -24.68
C THR A 140 3.80 -5.32 -25.92
N SER A 141 4.83 -4.49 -25.72
CA SER A 141 5.59 -3.89 -26.81
C SER A 141 6.24 -4.94 -27.72
N LEU A 142 6.82 -5.99 -27.13
CA LEU A 142 7.42 -7.11 -27.87
C LEU A 142 6.38 -7.90 -28.67
N LEU A 143 5.22 -8.22 -28.06
CA LEU A 143 4.14 -8.95 -28.73
C LEU A 143 3.54 -8.16 -29.90
N ASN A 144 3.49 -6.84 -29.76
CA ASN A 144 2.92 -5.93 -30.76
C ASN A 144 3.94 -5.46 -31.79
N THR A 145 5.23 -5.78 -31.63
CA THR A 145 6.25 -5.45 -32.61
C THR A 145 6.22 -6.43 -33.79
N ALA A 146 6.19 -5.90 -35.00
CA ALA A 146 6.49 -6.62 -36.23
C ALA A 146 7.40 -5.79 -37.15
N TYR A 147 7.74 -6.37 -38.30
CA TYR A 147 8.72 -5.83 -39.22
C TYR A 147 8.23 -6.05 -40.65
N TYR A 148 8.37 -5.06 -41.53
CA TYR A 148 8.11 -5.24 -42.95
C TYR A 148 9.22 -4.70 -43.85
N ALA A 149 9.39 -5.31 -45.01
CA ALA A 149 10.30 -4.88 -46.07
C ALA A 149 9.56 -4.89 -47.42
N ILE A 150 9.78 -3.83 -48.20
CA ILE A 150 9.29 -3.70 -49.57
C ILE A 150 10.49 -3.51 -50.48
N GLY A 151 10.47 -4.18 -51.63
CA GLY A 151 11.47 -3.93 -52.66
C GLY A 151 11.22 -4.74 -53.91
N THR A 152 11.92 -4.38 -54.96
CA THR A 152 12.03 -5.23 -56.14
C THR A 152 12.77 -6.52 -55.78
N LYS A 153 12.58 -7.57 -56.57
CA LYS A 153 13.31 -8.84 -56.40
C LYS A 153 14.83 -8.63 -56.30
N LYS A 154 15.37 -7.69 -57.09
CA LYS A 154 16.80 -7.36 -57.09
C LYS A 154 17.22 -6.73 -55.76
N GLU A 155 16.49 -5.71 -55.29
CA GLU A 155 16.79 -5.03 -54.02
C GLU A 155 16.69 -5.98 -52.82
N LEU A 156 15.64 -6.80 -52.75
CA LEU A 156 15.46 -7.77 -51.68
C LEU A 156 16.58 -8.83 -51.66
N ALA A 157 17.06 -9.24 -52.84
CA ALA A 157 18.15 -10.22 -52.93
C ALA A 157 19.53 -9.59 -52.67
N ASP A 158 19.77 -8.37 -53.14
CA ASP A 158 21.02 -7.63 -52.92
C ASP A 158 21.18 -7.17 -51.46
N ASN A 159 20.06 -6.92 -50.76
CA ASN A 159 20.03 -6.65 -49.31
C ASN A 159 19.95 -7.91 -48.44
N ASN A 160 20.19 -9.10 -48.99
CA ASN A 160 20.19 -10.37 -48.25
C ASN A 160 18.86 -10.69 -47.51
N ILE A 161 17.72 -10.28 -48.07
CA ILE A 161 16.38 -10.56 -47.51
C ILE A 161 15.82 -11.87 -48.04
N ILE A 162 15.97 -12.10 -49.33
CA ILE A 162 15.49 -13.31 -50.02
C ILE A 162 16.64 -14.04 -50.69
N ASN A 163 16.45 -15.34 -50.93
CA ASN A 163 17.40 -16.11 -51.72
C ASN A 163 17.48 -15.59 -53.16
N LYS A 164 18.71 -15.44 -53.69
CA LYS A 164 18.92 -15.23 -55.12
C LYS A 164 18.41 -16.45 -55.87
N GLU A 165 17.56 -16.25 -56.88
CA GLU A 165 17.26 -17.33 -57.82
C GLU A 165 18.54 -17.67 -58.59
N GLY A 166 19.03 -18.91 -58.45
CA GLY A 166 20.18 -19.43 -59.18
C GLY A 166 21.30 -19.96 -58.28
N GLY A 167 21.13 -21.20 -57.79
CA GLY A 167 22.24 -22.07 -57.43
C GLY A 167 22.76 -22.78 -58.68
N PHE A 168 24.08 -23.01 -58.75
CA PHE A 168 24.86 -23.48 -59.90
C PHE A 168 24.40 -24.79 -60.59
N LEU A 169 23.31 -25.46 -60.20
CA LEU A 169 22.87 -26.76 -60.75
C LEU A 169 21.34 -26.97 -60.70
N GLY A 170 20.53 -26.06 -61.25
CA GLY A 170 19.19 -26.40 -61.76
C GLY A 170 18.14 -27.03 -60.82
N ILE A 171 18.32 -27.04 -59.50
CA ILE A 171 17.33 -27.53 -58.52
C ILE A 171 16.84 -26.34 -57.67
N GLY A 172 15.53 -26.17 -57.66
CA GLY A 172 14.81 -24.92 -57.41
C GLY A 172 15.02 -24.29 -56.02
N SER A 173 15.45 -23.03 -56.04
CA SER A 173 15.33 -22.14 -54.89
C SER A 173 13.93 -21.50 -54.92
N THR A 174 13.00 -21.99 -54.11
CA THR A 174 11.73 -21.31 -53.89
C THR A 174 12.01 -19.93 -53.28
N LYS A 175 11.39 -18.87 -53.80
CA LYS A 175 11.50 -17.51 -53.24
C LYS A 175 10.99 -17.53 -51.79
N THR A 176 11.90 -17.56 -50.83
CA THR A 176 11.60 -17.54 -49.40
C THR A 176 12.48 -16.51 -48.71
N LEU A 177 12.01 -16.01 -47.56
CA LEU A 177 12.84 -15.29 -46.60
C LEU A 177 14.05 -16.16 -46.26
N LYS A 178 15.25 -15.56 -46.22
CA LYS A 178 16.47 -16.24 -45.76
C LYS A 178 16.37 -16.58 -44.27
N GLU A 179 17.17 -17.52 -43.77
CA GLU A 179 17.26 -17.78 -42.32
C GLU A 179 18.10 -16.71 -41.60
N ASP A 180 19.16 -16.23 -42.26
CA ASP A 180 20.13 -15.23 -41.81
C ASP A 180 19.88 -13.85 -42.45
N PHE A 181 18.61 -13.53 -42.70
CA PHE A 181 18.24 -12.33 -43.44
C PHE A 181 18.67 -11.03 -42.72
N ASN A 182 18.98 -9.99 -43.49
CA ASN A 182 19.35 -8.68 -42.94
C ASN A 182 18.13 -8.00 -42.29
N LYS A 183 18.11 -7.97 -40.95
CA LYS A 183 17.03 -7.33 -40.19
C LYS A 183 17.04 -5.81 -40.30
N ASP A 184 18.17 -5.19 -40.61
CA ASP A 184 18.32 -3.73 -40.67
C ASP A 184 17.59 -3.11 -41.87
N TYR A 185 17.27 -3.93 -42.88
CA TYR A 185 16.47 -3.51 -44.03
C TYR A 185 14.96 -3.44 -43.71
N PHE A 186 14.53 -3.95 -42.56
CA PHE A 186 13.12 -3.97 -42.20
C PHE A 186 12.70 -2.70 -41.44
N THR A 187 11.51 -2.22 -41.75
CA THR A 187 10.85 -1.18 -40.98
C THR A 187 10.13 -1.81 -39.79
N LYS A 188 10.53 -1.41 -38.57
CA LYS A 188 9.85 -1.80 -37.32
C LYS A 188 8.48 -1.11 -37.23
N VAL A 189 7.46 -1.87 -36.87
CA VAL A 189 6.07 -1.40 -36.76
C VAL A 189 5.38 -1.94 -35.52
N ASP A 190 4.38 -1.21 -35.06
CA ASP A 190 3.39 -1.66 -34.08
C ASP A 190 2.17 -2.20 -34.81
N ILE A 191 1.88 -3.49 -34.65
CA ILE A 191 0.78 -4.18 -35.34
C ILE A 191 -0.60 -3.68 -34.92
N THR A 192 -0.71 -3.04 -33.76
CA THR A 192 -1.99 -2.46 -33.29
C THR A 192 -2.30 -1.14 -33.97
N ARG A 193 -1.31 -0.52 -34.62
CA ARG A 193 -1.42 0.79 -35.28
C ARG A 193 -1.24 0.71 -36.80
N LEU A 194 -0.64 -0.36 -37.32
CA LEU A 194 -0.41 -0.52 -38.75
C LEU A 194 -1.65 -1.11 -39.44
N GLU A 195 -2.48 -0.23 -40.00
CA GLU A 195 -3.70 -0.62 -40.74
C GLU A 195 -3.43 -0.91 -42.22
N TYR A 196 -2.46 -0.22 -42.82
CA TYR A 196 -2.14 -0.35 -44.24
C TYR A 196 -0.69 0.01 -44.55
N ILE A 197 -0.22 -0.46 -45.71
CA ILE A 197 1.10 -0.16 -46.26
C ILE A 197 0.93 0.34 -47.70
N PRO A 198 1.29 1.59 -48.02
CA PRO A 198 1.24 2.10 -49.38
C PRO A 198 2.32 1.42 -50.23
N LEU A 199 1.95 0.98 -51.45
CA LEU A 199 2.81 0.26 -52.38
C LEU A 199 3.07 1.09 -53.65
N GLY A 200 2.00 1.57 -54.29
CA GLY A 200 2.08 2.42 -55.49
C GLY A 200 2.75 1.78 -56.71
N THR A 201 2.69 0.45 -56.86
CA THR A 201 3.41 -0.29 -57.92
C THR A 201 2.46 -0.96 -58.91
N LYS A 202 2.97 -1.52 -60.02
CA LYS A 202 2.10 -2.21 -61.00
C LYS A 202 1.65 -3.57 -60.47
N LYS A 203 2.54 -4.28 -59.77
CA LYS A 203 2.21 -5.53 -59.09
C LYS A 203 2.90 -5.59 -57.74
N ALA A 204 2.27 -6.30 -56.82
CA ALA A 204 2.84 -6.62 -55.52
C ALA A 204 2.50 -8.06 -55.14
N LYS A 205 3.46 -8.75 -54.52
CA LYS A 205 3.29 -10.12 -54.05
C LYS A 205 3.97 -10.29 -52.70
N LEU A 206 3.26 -10.90 -51.75
CA LEU A 206 3.84 -11.29 -50.47
C LEU A 206 4.74 -12.52 -50.68
N ILE A 207 5.98 -12.43 -50.19
CA ILE A 207 6.96 -13.54 -50.19
C ILE A 207 6.81 -14.36 -48.91
N THR A 208 6.55 -13.69 -47.79
CA THR A 208 6.24 -14.34 -46.52
C THR A 208 4.79 -14.83 -46.52
N LYS A 209 4.52 -15.92 -45.79
CA LYS A 209 3.19 -16.54 -45.73
C LYS A 209 2.34 -15.82 -44.70
N HIS A 210 1.25 -15.20 -45.14
CA HIS A 210 0.22 -14.61 -44.29
C HIS A 210 -1.17 -15.05 -44.79
N PRO A 211 -2.16 -15.25 -43.91
CA PRO A 211 -3.50 -15.69 -44.31
C PRO A 211 -4.14 -14.72 -45.29
N ALA A 212 -4.61 -15.22 -46.45
CA ALA A 212 -5.25 -14.39 -47.47
C ALA A 212 -6.58 -13.77 -47.01
N THR A 213 -7.17 -14.30 -45.93
CA THR A 213 -8.34 -13.77 -45.22
C THR A 213 -8.02 -12.52 -44.40
N ALA A 214 -6.75 -12.34 -44.01
CA ALA A 214 -6.32 -11.30 -43.08
C ALA A 214 -5.72 -10.05 -43.76
N TYR A 215 -5.70 -10.00 -45.10
CA TYR A 215 -5.28 -8.82 -45.85
C TYR A 215 -5.96 -8.72 -47.23
N ARG A 216 -5.87 -7.54 -47.83
CA ARG A 216 -6.24 -7.32 -49.24
C ARG A 216 -5.31 -6.30 -49.88
N ILE A 217 -4.96 -6.50 -51.15
CA ILE A 217 -4.25 -5.49 -51.95
C ILE A 217 -5.30 -4.77 -52.80
N SER A 218 -5.31 -3.44 -52.74
CA SER A 218 -6.21 -2.58 -53.51
C SER A 218 -5.55 -2.07 -54.79
N GLY A 219 -6.39 -1.69 -55.75
CA GLY A 219 -6.00 -1.19 -57.07
C GLY A 219 -6.60 -2.04 -58.19
N GLU A 220 -7.04 -1.41 -59.28
CA GLU A 220 -7.71 -2.11 -60.39
C GLU A 220 -6.72 -2.80 -61.33
N LYS A 221 -5.74 -2.03 -61.82
CA LYS A 221 -4.68 -2.48 -62.77
C LYS A 221 -3.27 -2.29 -62.19
N ARG A 222 -3.20 -2.02 -60.89
CA ARG A 222 -2.00 -1.71 -60.11
C ARG A 222 -2.18 -2.23 -58.69
N ALA A 223 -1.07 -2.34 -57.96
CA ALA A 223 -1.06 -2.61 -56.52
C ALA A 223 -0.79 -1.30 -55.78
N ASP A 224 -1.86 -0.63 -55.35
CA ASP A 224 -1.78 0.70 -54.76
C ASP A 224 -1.47 0.63 -53.25
N THR A 225 -2.25 -0.15 -52.49
CA THR A 225 -2.13 -0.26 -51.03
C THR A 225 -2.44 -1.68 -50.54
N LEU A 226 -1.60 -2.19 -49.63
CA LEU A 226 -1.89 -3.39 -48.84
C LEU A 226 -2.66 -2.98 -47.57
N PHE A 227 -3.89 -3.46 -47.41
CA PHE A 227 -4.68 -3.29 -46.19
C PHE A 227 -4.60 -4.56 -45.34
N ILE A 228 -4.28 -4.40 -44.06
CA ILE A 228 -4.30 -5.49 -43.08
C ILE A 228 -5.69 -5.46 -42.42
N THR A 229 -6.54 -6.42 -42.76
CA THR A 229 -7.95 -6.46 -42.31
C THR A 229 -8.10 -7.14 -40.95
N ASN A 230 -7.18 -8.04 -40.60
CA ASN A 230 -7.11 -8.66 -39.27
C ASN A 230 -5.63 -8.74 -38.82
N PRO A 231 -5.11 -7.72 -38.11
CA PRO A 231 -3.71 -7.68 -37.69
C PRO A 231 -3.29 -8.89 -36.84
N SER A 232 -4.14 -9.34 -35.91
CA SER A 232 -3.82 -10.48 -35.04
C SER A 232 -3.63 -11.77 -35.83
N GLU A 233 -4.54 -12.07 -36.76
CA GLU A 233 -4.44 -13.25 -37.62
C GLU A 233 -3.30 -13.12 -38.64
N PHE A 234 -3.12 -11.93 -39.22
CA PHE A 234 -2.06 -11.65 -40.18
C PHE A 234 -0.67 -11.87 -39.60
N TRP A 235 -0.42 -11.35 -38.39
CA TRP A 235 0.88 -11.42 -37.72
C TRP A 235 1.09 -12.67 -36.87
N ALA A 236 0.07 -13.53 -36.70
CA ALA A 236 0.20 -14.84 -36.07
C ALA A 236 1.03 -15.83 -36.92
N ALA A 237 1.00 -15.68 -38.25
CA ALA A 237 1.78 -16.52 -39.17
C ALA A 237 3.29 -16.19 -39.15
N GLY A 238 3.67 -15.00 -38.72
CA GLY A 238 5.05 -14.55 -38.60
C GLY A 238 5.14 -13.03 -38.42
N LYS A 239 6.17 -12.55 -37.72
CA LYS A 239 6.39 -11.11 -37.42
C LYS A 239 7.22 -10.36 -38.47
N TYR A 240 7.58 -11.02 -39.57
CA TYR A 240 8.31 -10.44 -40.69
C TYR A 240 7.47 -10.54 -41.95
N LEU A 241 7.19 -9.40 -42.57
CA LEU A 241 6.46 -9.28 -43.83
C LEU A 241 7.43 -8.86 -44.94
N VAL A 242 7.50 -9.62 -46.03
CA VAL A 242 8.27 -9.23 -47.21
C VAL A 242 7.35 -9.12 -48.41
N ILE A 243 7.37 -7.95 -49.06
CA ILE A 243 6.56 -7.65 -50.24
C ILE A 243 7.50 -7.40 -51.42
N GLU A 244 7.42 -8.26 -52.43
CA GLU A 244 8.08 -8.04 -53.72
C GLU A 244 7.17 -7.16 -54.59
N VAL A 245 7.74 -6.08 -55.15
CA VAL A 245 7.03 -5.16 -56.04
C VAL A 245 7.65 -5.09 -57.44
N GLU A 246 6.81 -4.84 -58.45
CA GLU A 246 7.15 -4.70 -59.88
C GLU A 246 6.42 -3.50 -60.51
#